data_AF-A0A7Y3DD28-F1
#
_entry.id   AF-A0A7Y3DD28-F1
#
_cell.length_a   1.000
_cell.length_b   1.000
_cell.length_c   1.000
_cell.angle_alpha   90.00
_cell.angle_beta   90.00
_cell.angle_gamma   90.00
#
_symmetry.space_group_name_H-M   'P 1'
#
loop_
_entity.id
_entity.type
_entity.pdbx_description
1 polymer ?
#
loop_
_entity_poly.entity_id
_entity_poly.type
_entity_poly.pdbx_seq_one_letter_code
_entity_poly.pdbx_strand_id
1 'polypeptide(L)'
;MNPDVLRQGRNVMNVVWVVLAVSFVLPAGPIVGTLRAVFAITLAAHVLEFVFFHRKLLAAGGSFGHHLGQVLLYGFFHIKQVELDAGASDPA
;
A
#
# COMPACT_ATOMS: atom_id res chain seq x y z
N MET A 1 13.73 7.96 -4.96
CA MET A 1 12.91 8.47 -3.83
C MET A 1 13.68 8.17 -2.55
N ASN A 2 13.78 9.10 -1.61
CA ASN A 2 14.57 8.89 -0.39
C ASN A 2 13.93 7.76 0.47
N PRO A 3 14.71 6.75 0.96
CA PRO A 3 14.22 5.71 1.86
C PRO A 3 13.41 6.23 3.06
N ASP A 4 13.78 7.39 3.59
CA ASP A 4 13.09 8.02 4.72
C ASP A 4 11.66 8.44 4.35
N VAL A 5 11.46 8.93 3.12
CA VAL A 5 10.14 9.31 2.61
C VAL A 5 9.27 8.07 2.42
N LEU A 6 9.83 6.97 1.92
CA LEU A 6 9.11 5.69 1.81
C LEU A 6 8.69 5.17 3.19
N ARG A 7 9.60 5.24 4.17
CA ARG A 7 9.31 4.83 5.56
C ARG A 7 8.22 5.69 6.19
N GLN A 8 8.32 7.02 6.05
CA GLN A 8 7.29 7.94 6.55
C GLN A 8 5.93 7.69 5.87
N GLY A 9 5.92 7.50 4.54
CA GLY A 9 4.71 7.19 3.78
C GLY A 9 3.99 5.93 4.29
N ARG A 10 4.74 4.84 4.54
CA ARG A 10 4.17 3.61 5.13
C ARG A 10 3.61 3.84 6.54
N ASN A 11 4.28 4.63 7.37
CA ASN A 11 3.79 4.96 8.70
C ASN A 11 2.49 5.77 8.66
N VAL A 12 2.40 6.75 7.75
CA VAL A 12 1.16 7.49 7.50
C VAL A 12 0.06 6.54 7.05
N MET A 13 0.38 5.61 6.14
CA MET A 13 -0.61 4.67 5.63
C MET A 13 -1.16 3.74 6.70
N ASN A 14 -0.32 3.32 7.65
CA ASN A 14 -0.76 2.56 8.82
C ASN A 14 -1.78 3.34 9.65
N VAL A 15 -1.52 4.63 9.92
CA VAL A 15 -2.45 5.50 10.64
C VAL A 15 -3.77 5.65 9.87
N VAL A 16 -3.69 5.87 8.55
CA VAL A 16 -4.87 5.94 7.68
C VAL A 16 -5.70 4.66 7.76
N TRP A 17 -5.08 3.48 7.63
CA TRP A 17 -5.80 2.21 7.73
C TRP A 17 -6.48 2.02 9.09
N VAL A 18 -5.81 2.37 10.18
CA VAL A 18 -6.41 2.30 11.52
C VAL A 18 -7.64 3.21 11.61
N VAL A 19 -7.54 4.47 11.18
CA VAL A 19 -8.67 5.42 11.19
C VAL A 19 -9.83 4.90 10.35
N LEU A 20 -9.54 4.39 9.15
CA LEU A 20 -10.56 3.86 8.24
C LEU A 20 -11.20 2.57 8.78
N ALA A 21 -10.42 1.68 9.38
CA ALA A 21 -10.92 0.44 10.00
C ALA A 21 -11.82 0.73 11.21
N VAL A 22 -11.44 1.70 12.06
CA VAL A 22 -12.26 2.15 13.20
C VAL A 22 -13.62 2.67 12.75
N SER A 23 -13.74 3.23 11.54
CA SER A 23 -15.03 3.68 11.02
C SER A 23 -16.09 2.56 10.89
N PHE A 24 -15.69 1.29 10.83
CA PHE A 24 -16.61 0.15 10.73
C PHE A 24 -17.25 -0.25 12.07
N VAL A 25 -16.65 0.15 13.20
CA VAL A 25 -17.22 -0.11 14.54
C VAL A 25 -18.05 1.06 15.07
N LEU A 26 -17.99 2.21 14.40
CA LEU A 26 -18.76 3.40 14.77
C LEU A 26 -20.17 3.40 14.16
N PRO A 27 -21.17 4.04 14.82
CA PRO A 27 -22.50 4.24 14.24
C PRO A 27 -22.45 4.97 12.90
N ALA A 28 -23.38 4.65 12.01
CA ALA A 28 -23.47 5.31 10.72
C ALA A 28 -23.81 6.81 10.88
N GLY A 29 -23.12 7.64 10.12
CA GLY A 29 -23.33 9.08 10.02
C GLY A 29 -22.56 9.62 8.81
N PRO A 30 -22.74 10.90 8.41
CA PRO A 30 -22.15 11.43 7.19
C PRO A 30 -20.62 11.25 7.14
N ILE A 31 -19.92 11.56 8.23
CA ILE A 31 -18.46 11.41 8.33
C ILE A 31 -18.05 9.93 8.23
N VAL A 32 -18.74 9.05 8.95
CA VAL A 32 -18.44 7.61 8.95
C VAL A 32 -18.71 6.98 7.59
N GLY A 33 -19.77 7.41 6.90
CA GLY A 33 -20.05 7.02 5.51
C GLY A 33 -18.92 7.41 4.57
N THR A 34 -18.44 8.65 4.67
CA THR A 34 -17.28 9.13 3.90
C THR A 34 -16.03 8.30 4.20
N LEU A 35 -15.72 8.01 5.46
CA LEU A 35 -14.55 7.19 5.82
C LEU A 35 -14.64 5.77 5.23
N ARG A 36 -15.82 5.14 5.26
CA ARG A 36 -16.02 3.83 4.63
C ARG A 36 -15.90 3.89 3.10
N ALA A 37 -16.36 4.97 2.48
CA ALA A 37 -16.17 5.19 1.05
C ALA A 37 -14.68 5.37 0.70
N VAL A 38 -13.95 6.16 1.51
CA VAL A 38 -12.50 6.32 1.38
C VAL A 38 -11.79 4.98 1.54
N PHE A 39 -12.16 4.17 2.54
CA PHE A 39 -11.65 2.80 2.70
C PHE A 39 -11.83 1.97 1.42
N ALA A 40 -13.04 1.95 0.85
CA ALA A 40 -13.32 1.20 -0.35
C ALA A 40 -12.52 1.70 -1.56
N ILE A 41 -12.41 3.01 -1.74
CA ILE A 41 -11.65 3.63 -2.83
C ILE A 41 -10.15 3.33 -2.68
N THR A 42 -9.60 3.48 -1.47
CA THR A 42 -8.20 3.17 -1.19
C THR A 42 -7.89 1.70 -1.43
N LEU A 43 -8.75 0.79 -0.94
CA LEU A 43 -8.57 -0.64 -1.15
C LEU A 43 -8.63 -0.99 -2.64
N ALA A 44 -9.59 -0.41 -3.38
CA ALA A 44 -9.69 -0.59 -4.83
C ALA A 44 -8.44 -0.06 -5.56
N ALA A 45 -7.92 1.10 -5.15
CA ALA A 45 -6.68 1.66 -5.72
C ALA A 45 -5.50 0.72 -5.51
N HIS A 46 -5.33 0.15 -4.31
CA HIS A 46 -4.24 -0.79 -4.04
C HIS A 46 -4.39 -2.11 -4.81
N VAL A 47 -5.63 -2.60 -4.98
CA VAL A 47 -5.88 -3.76 -5.85
C VAL A 47 -5.49 -3.45 -7.30
N LEU A 48 -5.87 -2.28 -7.82
CA LEU A 48 -5.50 -1.86 -9.16
C LEU A 48 -3.98 -1.72 -9.30
N GLU A 49 -3.30 -1.11 -8.33
CA GLU A 49 -1.84 -1.04 -8.29
C GLU A 49 -1.21 -2.43 -8.36
N PHE A 50 -1.71 -3.39 -7.57
CA PHE A 50 -1.21 -4.75 -7.64
C PHE A 50 -1.38 -5.35 -9.05
N VAL A 51 -2.56 -5.18 -9.66
CA VAL A 51 -2.84 -5.67 -11.02
C VAL A 51 -1.93 -5.02 -12.05
N PHE A 52 -1.67 -3.70 -11.97
CA PHE A 52 -0.80 -3.02 -12.92
C PHE A 52 0.68 -3.38 -12.74
N PHE A 53 1.12 -3.58 -11.50
CA PHE A 53 2.53 -3.79 -11.18
C PHE A 53 2.89 -5.26 -10.87
N HIS A 54 1.96 -6.22 -11.03
CA HIS A 54 2.18 -7.63 -10.71
C HIS A 54 3.42 -8.22 -11.40
N ARG A 55 3.67 -7.87 -12.68
CA ARG A 55 4.84 -8.36 -13.42
C ARG A 55 6.16 -7.87 -12.81
N LYS A 56 6.20 -6.62 -12.35
CA LYS A 56 7.37 -6.06 -11.68
C LYS A 56 7.61 -6.75 -10.33
N LEU A 57 6.55 -6.99 -9.57
CA LEU A 57 6.62 -7.68 -8.28
C LEU A 57 7.08 -9.14 -8.46
N LEU A 58 6.63 -9.82 -9.51
CA LEU A 58 7.12 -11.17 -9.84
C LEU A 58 8.60 -11.16 -10.24
N ALA A 59 9.04 -10.17 -11.01
CA ALA A 59 10.43 -10.05 -11.43
C ALA A 59 11.39 -9.74 -10.27
N ALA A 60 10.91 -9.07 -9.22
CA ALA A 60 11.69 -8.81 -8.01
C ALA A 60 11.95 -10.07 -7.14
N GLY A 61 11.34 -11.21 -7.48
CA GLY A 61 11.49 -12.46 -6.74
C GLY A 61 10.72 -12.48 -5.41
N GLY A 62 10.99 -13.47 -4.56
CA GLY A 62 10.31 -13.62 -3.27
C GLY A 62 8.88 -14.16 -3.36
N SER A 63 8.14 -14.04 -2.25
CA SER A 63 6.77 -14.58 -2.15
C SER A 63 5.75 -13.64 -2.78
N PHE A 64 5.01 -14.12 -3.78
CA PHE A 64 3.93 -13.36 -4.43
C PHE A 64 2.83 -12.94 -3.43
N GLY A 65 2.50 -13.81 -2.47
CA GLY A 65 1.54 -13.50 -1.41
C GLY A 65 2.04 -12.39 -0.48
N HIS A 66 3.35 -12.34 -0.22
CA HIS A 66 3.94 -11.24 0.53
C HIS A 66 3.81 -9.91 -0.23
N HIS A 67 4.13 -9.89 -1.53
CA HIS A 67 3.95 -8.69 -2.35
C HIS A 67 2.49 -8.24 -2.44
N LEU A 68 1.54 -9.17 -2.57
CA LEU A 68 0.12 -8.84 -2.53
C LEU A 68 -0.25 -8.15 -1.22
N GLY A 69 0.10 -8.75 -0.07
CA GLY A 69 -0.20 -8.15 1.24
C GLY A 69 0.44 -6.77 1.43
N GLN A 70 1.69 -6.62 1.01
CA GLN A 70 2.40 -5.34 1.11
C GLN A 70 1.81 -4.27 0.19
N VAL A 71 1.38 -4.60 -1.04
CA VAL A 71 0.68 -3.65 -1.90
C VAL A 71 -0.71 -3.32 -1.35
N LEU A 72 -1.45 -4.29 -0.80
CA LEU A 72 -2.73 -4.00 -0.18
C LEU A 72 -2.61 -3.08 1.04
N LEU A 73 -1.51 -3.12 1.78
CA LEU A 73 -1.28 -2.23 2.93
C LEU A 73 -0.64 -0.89 2.55
N TYR A 74 0.35 -0.90 1.67
CA TYR A 74 1.22 0.26 1.41
C TYR A 74 1.15 0.78 -0.02
N GLY A 75 0.44 0.09 -0.90
CA GLY A 75 0.22 0.48 -2.28
C GLY A 75 1.51 0.80 -3.02
N PHE A 76 1.50 1.95 -3.69
CA PHE A 76 2.64 2.52 -4.40
C PHE A 76 3.95 2.61 -3.59
N PHE A 77 3.87 2.83 -2.26
CA PHE A 77 5.07 2.92 -1.44
C PHE A 77 5.85 1.59 -1.40
N HIS A 78 5.15 0.45 -1.40
CA HIS A 78 5.81 -0.85 -1.49
C HIS A 78 6.47 -1.06 -2.85
N ILE A 79 5.77 -0.70 -3.94
CA ILE A 79 6.30 -0.84 -5.30
C ILE A 79 7.59 -0.03 -5.46
N LYS A 80 7.62 1.20 -4.93
CA LYS A 80 8.81 2.05 -4.97
C LYS A 80 9.95 1.56 -4.10
N GLN A 81 9.65 0.91 -2.97
CA GLN A 81 10.67 0.26 -2.15
C GLN A 81 11.30 -0.91 -2.92
N VAL A 82 10.49 -1.77 -3.54
CA VAL A 82 10.99 -2.89 -4.35
C VAL A 82 11.87 -2.41 -5.50
N GLU A 83 11.47 -1.35 -6.21
CA GLU A 83 12.28 -0.75 -7.27
C GLU A 83 13.62 -0.20 -6.74
N LEU A 84 13.62 0.40 -5.55
CA LEU A 84 14.84 0.90 -4.91
C LEU A 84 15.78 -0.24 -4.51
N ASP A 85 15.24 -1.29 -3.91
CA ASP A 85 16.01 -2.44 -3.43
C ASP A 85 16.61 -3.22 -4.61
N ALA A 86 15.86 -3.37 -5.71
CA ALA A 86 16.35 -3.97 -6.95
C ALA A 86 17.49 -3.14 -7.60
N GLY A 87 17.38 -1.81 -7.59
CA GLY A 87 18.44 -0.94 -8.10
C GLY A 87 19.70 -0.89 -7.22
N ALA A 88 19.57 -1.18 -5.92
CA ALA A 88 20.70 -1.24 -4.99
C ALA A 88 21.47 -2.59 -5.04
N SER A 89 20.87 -3.63 -5.64
CA SER A 89 21.44 -4.98 -5.74
C SER A 89 22.14 -5.26 -7.07
N ASP A 90 22.23 -4.26 -7.96
CA ASP A 90 23.04 -4.29 -9.19
C ASP A 90 24.32 -3.46 -8.98
N PRO A 91 25.40 -4.03 -8.39
CA PRO A 91 26.68 -3.36 -8.34
C PRO A 91 27.25 -3.37 -9.77
N ALA A 92 27.43 -2.17 -10.32
CA ALA A 92 28.20 -1.96 -11.55
C ALA A 92 29.60 -2.60 -11.48
#